data_AF-A0A7C2EGY8-F1
#
_entry.id   AF-A0A7C2EGY8-F1
#
_cell.length_a   1.000
_cell.length_b   1.000
_cell.length_c   1.000
_cell.angle_alpha   90.00
_cell.angle_beta   90.00
_cell.angle_gamma   90.00
#
_symmetry.space_group_name_H-M   'P 1'
#
loop_
_entity.id
_entity.type
_entity.pdbx_description
1 polymer ?
#
loop_
_entity_poly.entity_id
_entity_poly.type
_entity_poly.pdbx_seq_one_letter_code
_entity_poly.pdbx_strand_id
1 'polypeptide(L)' 'EPVVREGQIVPGKRMALTLSVDHRVVDGAQAAQFLGTVKSLLENPLALME' A
#
# COMPACT_ATOMS: atom_id res chain seq x y z
N GLU A 1 -15.70 1.05 -3.30
CA GLU A 1 -15.70 -0.42 -3.43
C GLU A 1 -15.87 -1.07 -2.06
N PRO A 2 -16.53 -2.23 -1.93
CA PRO A 2 -16.66 -2.90 -0.64
C PRO A 2 -15.29 -3.38 -0.10
N VAL A 3 -15.05 -3.22 1.19
CA VAL A 3 -13.86 -3.69 1.91
C VAL A 3 -14.27 -4.49 3.14
N VAL A 4 -13.40 -5.41 3.56
CA VAL A 4 -13.57 -6.12 4.83
C VAL A 4 -12.83 -5.35 5.92
N ARG A 5 -13.54 -4.92 6.96
CA ARG A 5 -12.96 -4.37 8.19
C ARG A 5 -13.54 -5.15 9.37
N GLU A 6 -12.66 -5.68 10.22
CA GLU A 6 -13.07 -6.41 11.44
C GLU A 6 -14.08 -7.55 11.16
N GLY A 7 -13.92 -8.24 10.02
CA GLY A 7 -14.81 -9.33 9.60
C GLY A 7 -16.13 -8.88 8.94
N GLN A 8 -16.40 -7.58 8.82
CA GLN A 8 -17.61 -7.03 8.22
C GLN A 8 -17.33 -6.39 6.85
N ILE A 9 -18.29 -6.52 5.93
CA ILE A 9 -18.24 -5.84 4.62
C ILE A 9 -18.79 -4.42 4.79
N VAL A 10 -17.95 -3.41 4.54
CA VAL A 10 -18.32 -2.00 4.65
C VAL A 10 -17.97 -1.24 3.36
N PRO A 11 -18.63 -0.10 3.07
CA PRO A 11 -18.18 0.79 2.00
C PRO A 11 -16.76 1.29 2.27
N GLY A 12 -15.85 1.13 1.31
CA GLY A 12 -14.47 1.61 1.40
C GLY A 12 -14.03 2.41 0.19
N LYS A 13 -13.05 3.30 0.41
CA LYS A 13 -12.32 3.98 -0.66
C LYS A 13 -11.06 3.16 -0.96
N ARG A 14 -10.95 2.71 -2.21
CA ARG A 14 -9.81 1.94 -2.72
C ARG A 14 -9.13 2.70 -3.85
N MET A 15 -7.85 2.45 -4.00
CA MET A 15 -7.00 2.98 -5.05
C MET A 15 -6.00 1.90 -5.44
N ALA A 16 -5.79 1.71 -6.74
CA ALA A 16 -4.69 0.89 -7.25
C ALA A 16 -3.41 1.72 -7.30
N LEU A 17 -2.29 1.13 -6.89
CA LEU A 17 -0.95 1.71 -7.01
C LEU A 17 -0.09 0.79 -7.87
N THR A 18 0.65 1.37 -8.80
CA THR A 18 1.57 0.65 -9.68
C THR A 18 2.97 1.21 -9.52
N LEU A 19 3.95 0.34 -9.30
CA LEU A 19 5.37 0.69 -9.23
C LEU A 19 6.09 0.04 -10.40
N SER A 20 6.78 0.85 -11.21
CA SER A 20 7.73 0.38 -12.21
C SER A 20 9.14 0.44 -11.65
N VAL A 21 9.88 -0.66 -11.73
CA VAL A 21 11.27 -0.76 -11.23
C VAL A 21 12.21 -1.30 -12.31
N ASP A 22 13.49 -0.93 -12.20
CA ASP A 22 14.55 -1.64 -12.92
C ASP A 22 14.90 -2.93 -12.16
N HIS A 23 14.49 -4.08 -12.71
CA HIS A 23 14.62 -5.37 -12.05
C HIS A 23 16.08 -5.88 -11.95
N ARG A 24 17.02 -5.22 -12.63
CA ARG A 24 18.46 -5.53 -12.48
C ARG A 24 19.01 -5.01 -11.15
N VAL A 25 18.34 -4.02 -10.57
CA VAL A 25 18.75 -3.34 -9.34
C VAL A 25 17.82 -3.67 -8.17
N VAL A 26 16.52 -3.81 -8.44
CA VAL A 26 15.49 -4.04 -7.42
C VAL A 26 14.80 -5.37 -7.70
N ASP A 27 14.77 -6.26 -6.71
CA ASP A 27 13.98 -7.49 -6.81
C ASP A 27 12.52 -7.27 -6.38
N GLY A 28 11.68 -8.27 -6.63
CA GLY A 28 10.26 -8.22 -6.30
C GLY A 28 9.95 -8.09 -4.80
N ALA A 29 10.80 -8.62 -3.92
CA ALA A 29 10.59 -8.53 -2.48
C ALA A 29 10.83 -7.10 -1.97
N GLN A 30 11.90 -6.47 -2.42
CA GLN A 30 12.19 -5.07 -2.14
C GLN A 30 11.10 -4.13 -2.69
N ALA A 31 10.65 -4.36 -3.93
CA ALA A 31 9.56 -3.60 -4.53
C ALA A 31 8.25 -3.74 -3.76
N ALA A 32 7.91 -4.95 -3.32
CA ALA A 32 6.72 -5.23 -2.52
C ALA A 32 6.80 -4.56 -1.14
N GLN A 33 7.96 -4.60 -0.48
CA GLN A 33 8.18 -3.94 0.80
C GLN A 33 8.04 -2.41 0.69
N PHE A 34 8.60 -1.83 -0.38
CA PHE A 34 8.46 -0.41 -0.66
C PHE A 34 6.99 -0.02 -0.86
N LEU A 35 6.26 -0.72 -1.74
CA LEU A 35 4.83 -0.46 -1.96
C LEU A 35 4.00 -0.66 -0.68
N GLY A 36 4.35 -1.64 0.15
CA GLY A 36 3.72 -1.84 1.47
C GLY A 36 3.91 -0.64 2.38
N THR A 37 5.13 -0.09 2.43
CA THR A 37 5.45 1.11 3.22
C THR A 37 4.66 2.31 2.71
N VAL A 38 4.65 2.55 1.39
CA VAL A 38 3.87 3.64 0.77
C VAL A 38 2.38 3.48 1.06
N LYS A 39 1.83 2.27 0.95
CA LYS A 39 0.43 1.98 1.31
C LYS A 39 0.15 2.38 2.76
N SER A 40 0.97 1.94 3.71
CA SER A 40 0.78 2.23 5.14
C SER A 40 0.82 3.73 5.43
N LEU A 41 1.74 4.47 4.81
CA LEU A 41 1.81 5.93 4.95
C LEU A 41 0.59 6.64 4.36
N LEU A 42 0.06 6.17 3.22
CA LEU A 42 -1.15 6.73 2.63
C LEU A 42 -2.41 6.40 3.44
N GLU A 43 -2.46 5.24 4.09
CA GLU A 43 -3.56 4.83 4.97
C GLU A 43 -3.49 5.51 6.35
N ASN A 44 -2.28 5.89 6.81
CA ASN A 44 -2.05 6.65 8.04
C ASN A 44 -1.02 7.78 7.84
N PRO A 45 -1.43 8.95 7.31
CA PRO A 45 -0.51 10.05 6.96
C PRO A 45 0.26 10.65 8.13
N LEU A 46 -0.26 10.54 9.35
CA LEU A 46 0.41 11.07 10.55
C LEU A 46 1.72 10.32 10.85
N ALA A 47 1.85 9.07 10.40
CA ALA A 47 3.09 8.31 10.50
C ALA A 47 4.26 8.90 9.69
N LEU A 48 4.01 9.89 8.82
CA LEU A 48 5.05 10.63 8.10
C LEU A 48 5.64 11.77 8.94
N MET A 49 4.97 12.19 10.02
CA MET A 49 5.30 13.39 10.79
C MET A 49 6.03 13.10 12.11
N GLU A 50 6.23 11.83 12.46
CA GLU A 50 7.00 11.40 13.65
C GLU A 50 8.47 11.10 13.35
#